data_AF-A0AAD6ZNR8-F1
#
_entry.id   AF-A0AAD6ZNR8-F1
#
_cell.length_a   1.000
_cell.length_b   1.000
_cell.length_c   1.000
_cell.angle_alpha   90.00
_cell.angle_beta   90.00
_cell.angle_gamma   90.00
#
_symmetry.space_group_name_H-M   'P 1'
#
loop_
_entity.id
_entity.type
_entity.pdbx_description
1 polymer ?
#
loop_
_entity_poly.entity_id
_entity_poly.type
_entity_poly.pdbx_seq_one_letter_code
_entity_poly.pdbx_strand_id
1 'polypeptide(L)' 'IDVVIFSPLKGYWTEEKNEFERTTRQKMDKTNFLKIYGRAHVRALTEANIKAAFRKTGLWPID' A
#
# COMPACT_ATOMS: atom_id res chain seq x y z
N ILE A 1 2.46 15.77 -2.47
CA ILE A 1 3.17 14.46 -2.44
C ILE A 1 2.35 13.50 -3.27
N ASP A 2 2.95 12.91 -4.29
CA ASP A 2 2.22 12.36 -5.42
C ASP A 2 1.29 11.20 -5.05
N VAL A 3 0.05 11.32 -5.52
CA VAL A 3 -1.14 10.52 -5.14
C VAL A 3 -1.08 9.10 -5.72
N VAL A 4 -0.12 8.85 -6.62
CA VAL A 4 -0.04 7.63 -7.43
C VAL A 4 0.24 6.38 -6.59
N ILE A 5 1.08 6.44 -5.55
CA ILE A 5 1.31 5.28 -4.65
C ILE A 5 0.13 5.08 -3.68
N PHE A 6 -0.56 6.15 -3.32
CA PHE A 6 -1.70 6.07 -2.40
C PHE A 6 -2.89 5.32 -2.99
N SER A 7 -3.08 5.38 -4.31
CA SER A 7 -4.16 4.66 -5.00
C SER A 7 -4.05 3.12 -4.86
N PRO A 8 -2.97 2.45 -5.30
CA PRO A 8 -2.80 1.01 -5.10
C PRO A 8 -2.70 0.65 -3.62
N LEU A 9 -2.05 1.48 -2.80
CA LEU A 9 -1.98 1.25 -1.35
C LEU A 9 -3.37 1.22 -0.70
N LYS A 10 -4.29 2.11 -1.09
CA LYS A 10 -5.67 2.13 -0.58
C LYS A 10 -6.44 0.85 -0.97
N GLY A 11 -6.22 0.36 -2.20
CA GLY A 11 -6.78 -0.90 -2.67
C GLY A 11 -6.28 -2.08 -1.83
N TYR A 12 -4.97 -2.27 -1.77
CA TYR A 12 -4.36 -3.36 -1.00
C TYR A 12 -4.64 -3.26 0.49
N TRP A 13 -4.73 -2.06 1.05
CA TRP A 13 -5.16 -1.86 2.43
C TRP A 13 -6.54 -2.45 2.70
N THR A 14 -7.49 -2.16 1.82
CA THR A 14 -8.87 -2.68 1.94
C THR A 14 -8.88 -4.19 1.85
N GLU A 15 -8.15 -4.76 0.90
CA GLU A 15 -8.03 -6.21 0.73
C GLU A 15 -7.40 -6.88 1.95
N GLU A 16 -6.25 -6.41 2.43
CA GLU A 16 -5.53 -7.00 3.56
C GLU A 16 -6.32 -6.90 4.86
N LYS A 17 -7.06 -5.79 5.06
CA LYS A 17 -7.94 -5.61 6.21
C LYS A 17 -9.13 -6.58 6.14
N ASN A 18 -9.80 -6.66 4.99
CA ASN A 18 -10.94 -7.55 4.80
C ASN A 18 -10.54 -9.01 4.96
N GLU A 19 -9.39 -9.40 4.41
CA GLU A 19 -8.86 -10.76 4.52
C GLU A 19 -8.49 -11.10 5.97
N PHE A 20 -7.88 -10.16 6.70
CA PHE A 20 -7.60 -10.35 8.12
C PHE A 20 -8.89 -10.57 8.93
N GLU A 21 -9.91 -9.74 8.74
CA GLU A 21 -11.18 -9.86 9.44
C GLU A 21 -11.90 -11.17 9.09
N ARG A 22 -11.88 -11.57 7.81
CA ARG A 22 -12.48 -12.81 7.32
C ARG A 22 -11.82 -14.06 7.90
N THR A 23 -10.49 -14.09 7.94
CA THR A 23 -9.71 -15.28 8.34
C THR A 23 -9.60 -15.44 9.86
N THR A 24 -9.43 -14.32 10.57
CA THR A 24 -9.20 -14.36 12.03
C THR A 24 -10.49 -14.17 12.83
N ARG A 25 -11.57 -13.67 12.20
CA ARG A 25 -12.78 -13.18 12.87
C ARG A 25 -12.49 -12.04 13.88
N GLN A 26 -11.34 -11.39 13.78
CA GLN A 26 -10.94 -10.29 14.64
C GLN A 26 -11.00 -8.96 13.90
N LYS A 27 -11.35 -7.90 14.63
CA LYS A 27 -11.27 -6.53 14.11
C LYS A 27 -9.83 -6.04 14.18
N MET A 28 -9.53 -5.08 13.30
CA MET A 28 -8.26 -4.38 13.35
C MET A 28 -8.19 -3.46 14.57
N ASP A 29 -7.05 -3.49 15.26
CA ASP A 29 -6.71 -2.62 16.37
C ASP A 29 -5.22 -2.21 16.30
N LYS A 30 -4.73 -1.53 17.33
CA LYS A 30 -3.34 -1.06 17.38
C LYS A 30 -2.30 -2.19 17.44
N THR A 31 -2.67 -3.37 17.90
CA THR A 31 -1.76 -4.52 18.05
C THR A 31 -1.52 -5.24 16.72
N ASN A 32 -2.53 -5.25 15.85
CA ASN A 32 -2.46 -5.93 14.55
C ASN A 32 -2.33 -4.97 13.35
N PHE A 33 -2.48 -3.66 13.56
CA PHE A 33 -2.38 -2.63 12.52
C PHE A 33 -1.10 -2.75 11.68
N LEU A 34 0.08 -2.76 12.30
CA LEU A 34 1.36 -2.81 11.59
C LEU A 34 1.50 -4.08 10.74
N LYS A 35 0.95 -5.21 11.23
CA LYS A 35 0.97 -6.47 10.50
C LYS A 35 0.10 -6.43 9.25
N ILE A 36 -1.08 -5.79 9.32
CA ILE A 36 -2.02 -5.68 8.20
C ILE A 36 -1.50 -4.63 7.20
N TYR A 37 -1.15 -3.44 7.70
CA TYR A 37 -0.62 -2.35 6.88
C TYR A 37 0.69 -2.72 6.20
N GLY A 38 1.59 -3.43 6.90
CA GLY A 38 2.87 -3.87 6.34
C GLY A 38 2.70 -4.72 5.09
N ARG A 39 1.69 -5.62 5.06
CA ARG A 39 1.40 -6.42 3.86
C ARG A 39 0.90 -5.56 2.70
N ALA A 40 -0.01 -4.64 2.97
CA ALA A 40 -0.49 -3.69 1.95
C ALA A 40 0.64 -2.80 1.43
N HIS A 41 1.54 -2.37 2.31
CA HIS A 41 2.69 -1.53 1.98
C HIS A 41 3.67 -2.23 1.05
N VAL A 42 4.07 -3.48 1.37
CA VAL A 42 4.96 -4.28 0.51
C VAL A 42 4.35 -4.52 -0.87
N ARG A 43 3.03 -4.74 -0.94
CA ARG A 43 2.32 -4.90 -2.21
C ARG A 43 2.25 -3.61 -3.02
N ALA A 44 2.14 -2.46 -2.36
CA ALA A 44 2.01 -1.16 -3.02
C ALA A 44 3.35 -0.59 -3.51
N LEU A 45 4.44 -0.76 -2.75
CA LEU A 45 5.73 -0.16 -3.03
C LEU A 45 6.59 -1.05 -3.94
N THR A 46 6.07 -1.34 -5.13
CA THR A 46 6.83 -1.99 -6.19
C THR A 46 7.70 -0.98 -6.94
N GLU A 47 8.78 -1.45 -7.55
CA GLU A 47 9.64 -0.61 -8.40
C GLU A 47 8.85 0.12 -9.49
N ALA A 48 7.88 -0.56 -10.11
CA ALA A 48 7.01 0.02 -11.12
C ALA A 48 6.16 1.18 -10.55
N ASN A 49 5.53 1.00 -9.38
CA ASN A 49 4.73 2.04 -8.75
C ASN A 49 5.58 3.23 -8.28
N ILE A 50 6.79 2.96 -7.78
CA ILE A 50 7.75 3.98 -7.37
C ILE A 50 8.21 4.79 -8.58
N LYS A 51 8.64 4.14 -9.67
CA LYS A 51 9.01 4.81 -10.93
C LYS A 51 7.85 5.60 -11.53
N ALA A 52 6.63 5.06 -11.50
CA ALA A 52 5.44 5.75 -11.98
C ALA A 52 5.15 7.03 -11.15
N ALA A 53 5.34 6.97 -9.83
CA ALA A 53 5.19 8.13 -8.97
C ALA A 53 6.27 9.19 -9.25
N PHE A 54 7.54 8.80 -9.36
CA PHE A 54 8.60 9.73 -9.73
C PHE A 54 8.39 10.34 -11.12
N ARG A 55 7.94 9.55 -12.09
CA ARG A 55 7.60 10.05 -13.44
C ARG A 55 6.47 11.08 -13.39
N LYS A 56 5.46 10.86 -12.56
CA LYS A 56 4.33 11.80 -12.38
C LYS A 56 4.81 13.14 -11.78
N THR A 57 5.78 13.10 -10.88
CA THR A 57 6.43 14.29 -10.34
C THR A 57 7.46 14.95 -11.26
N GLY A 58 7.77 14.36 -12.42
CA GLY A 58 8.83 14.83 -13.32
C GLY A 58 10.26 14.57 -12.82
N LEU A 59 10.43 13.72 -11.80
CA LEU A 59 11.72 13.34 -11.20
C LEU A 59 12.33 12.08 -11.84
N TRP A 60 11.68 11.49 -12.84
CA TRP A 60 12.13 10.29 -13.54
C TRP A 60 11.83 10.37 -15.05
N PRO A 61 12.75 9.94 -15.94
CA PRO A 61 14.05 9.33 -15.66
C PRO A 61 15.05 10.35 -15.10
N ILE A 62 15.95 9.85 -14.24
CA ILE A 62 17.13 10.62 -13.80
C ILE A 62 18.20 10.31 -14.85
N ASP A 63 18.58 11.33 -15.63
CA ASP A 63 19.73 11.27 -16.54
C ASP A 63 21.04 11.38 -15.77
#